data_AF-A0A7C8ZPH5-F1
#
_entry.id   AF-A0A7C8ZPH5-F1
#
_cell.length_a   1.000
_cell.length_b   1.000
_cell.length_c   1.000
_cell.angle_alpha   90.00
_cell.angle_beta   90.00
_cell.angle_gamma   90.00
#
_symmetry.space_group_name_H-M   'P 1'
#
loop_
_entity.id
_entity.type
_entity.pdbx_description
1 polymer ?
#
loop_
_entity_poly.entity_id
_entity_poly.type
_entity_poly.pdbx_seq_one_letter_code
_entity_poly.pdbx_strand_id
1 'polypeptide(L)'
;MMEYSFAAASISGCSPKEDARPLAHFHSDVWGDRFLNYISPPEDTQQERRQELKRLKEEVRKKLLAPTDDPKERIIYIDAIEQLGVAYHFEEEIEAILQQFYNKYSERDCLYKNDLHYVALTFRILRQHGFFMSSGKILLVEFILGG
;
A
#
# COMPACT_ATOMS: atom_id res chain seq x y z
N MET A 1 14.77 -85.40 -15.40
CA MET A 1 15.66 -84.31 -15.83
C MET A 1 15.20 -83.92 -17.22
N MET A 2 14.27 -82.96 -17.32
CA MET A 2 13.70 -82.51 -18.59
C MET A 2 14.22 -81.10 -18.86
N GLU A 3 15.01 -80.97 -19.92
CA GLU A 3 15.40 -79.70 -20.52
C GLU A 3 14.19 -79.18 -21.31
N TYR A 4 13.57 -78.10 -20.85
CA TYR A 4 12.60 -77.33 -21.64
C TYR A 4 13.19 -75.97 -21.92
N SER A 5 13.65 -75.78 -23.15
CA SER A 5 14.04 -74.48 -23.68
C SER A 5 12.80 -73.62 -23.90
N PHE A 6 12.77 -72.42 -23.33
CA PHE A 6 11.78 -71.41 -23.65
C PHE A 6 12.47 -70.30 -24.45
N ALA A 7 12.13 -70.20 -25.74
CA ALA A 7 12.58 -69.11 -26.59
C ALA A 7 11.93 -67.79 -26.12
N ALA A 8 12.74 -66.77 -25.86
CA ALA A 8 12.24 -65.43 -25.57
C ALA A 8 11.66 -64.82 -26.84
N ALA A 9 10.33 -64.65 -26.89
CA ALA A 9 9.69 -63.86 -27.92
C ALA A 9 10.09 -62.38 -27.75
N SER A 10 10.58 -61.77 -28.82
CA SER A 10 10.87 -60.33 -28.86
C SER A 10 9.57 -59.54 -28.72
N ILE A 11 9.33 -59.00 -27.52
CA ILE A 11 8.35 -57.93 -27.35
C ILE A 11 8.95 -56.71 -28.03
N SER A 12 8.35 -56.31 -29.15
CA SER A 12 8.44 -54.97 -29.71
C SER A 12 7.95 -53.98 -28.65
N GLY A 13 8.85 -53.61 -27.74
CA GLY A 13 8.58 -52.73 -26.62
C GLY A 13 8.79 -51.29 -27.06
N CYS A 14 7.74 -50.49 -26.89
CA CYS A 14 7.76 -49.04 -26.92
C CYS A 14 9.08 -48.50 -26.34
N SER A 15 9.85 -47.74 -27.14
CA SER A 15 10.97 -46.96 -26.60
C SER A 15 10.45 -46.15 -25.43
N PRO A 16 11.11 -46.15 -24.25
CA PRO A 16 10.84 -45.14 -23.25
C PRO A 16 11.07 -43.81 -23.98
N LYS A 17 10.01 -43.03 -24.21
CA LYS A 17 10.21 -41.62 -24.43
C LYS A 17 10.75 -41.16 -23.09
N GLU A 18 12.05 -40.90 -23.02
CA GLU A 18 12.60 -40.13 -21.92
C GLU A 18 11.79 -38.85 -21.90
N ASP A 19 10.81 -38.78 -20.99
CA ASP A 19 10.11 -37.55 -20.63
C ASP A 19 11.13 -36.68 -19.91
N ALA A 20 12.11 -36.19 -20.67
CA ALA A 20 13.16 -35.32 -20.20
C ALA A 20 12.49 -33.99 -19.85
N ARG A 21 12.36 -33.73 -18.54
CA ARG A 21 11.91 -32.42 -18.06
C ARG A 21 12.79 -31.34 -18.71
N PRO A 22 12.20 -30.34 -19.40
CA PRO A 22 12.97 -29.26 -20.00
C PRO A 22 13.83 -28.53 -18.96
N LEU A 23 15.05 -28.15 -19.36
CA LEU A 23 15.96 -27.39 -18.50
C LEU A 23 15.37 -26.01 -18.20
N ALA A 24 15.44 -25.64 -16.92
CA ALA A 24 15.01 -24.34 -16.45
C ALA A 24 16.14 -23.32 -16.65
N HIS A 25 15.89 -22.26 -17.42
CA HIS A 25 16.80 -21.14 -17.64
C HIS A 25 16.41 -19.91 -16.81
N PHE A 26 16.13 -20.11 -15.53
CA PHE A 26 15.85 -19.01 -14.61
C PHE A 26 17.14 -18.30 -14.21
N HIS A 27 17.05 -16.99 -14.03
CA HIS A 27 18.15 -16.22 -13.46
C HIS A 27 18.36 -16.62 -12.00
N SER A 28 19.62 -16.63 -11.56
CA SER A 28 19.97 -16.90 -10.16
C SER A 28 19.30 -15.91 -9.21
N ASP A 29 19.16 -16.29 -7.95
CA ASP A 29 18.66 -15.37 -6.94
C ASP A 29 19.58 -14.13 -6.84
N VAL A 30 18.97 -12.95 -6.88
CA VAL A 30 19.66 -11.66 -6.77
C VAL A 30 20.11 -11.40 -5.33
N TRP A 31 19.46 -12.04 -4.35
CA TRP A 31 19.67 -11.75 -2.94
C TRP A 31 20.56 -12.77 -2.24
N GLY A 32 20.55 -14.02 -2.70
CA GLY A 32 21.28 -15.13 -2.09
C GLY A 32 20.99 -15.20 -0.59
N ASP A 33 22.04 -15.37 0.19
CA ASP A 33 21.92 -15.53 1.65
C ASP A 33 21.97 -14.20 2.41
N ARG A 34 21.92 -13.04 1.72
CA ARG A 34 22.13 -11.71 2.32
C ARG A 34 21.18 -11.41 3.49
N PHE A 35 19.96 -11.92 3.42
CA PHE A 35 18.94 -11.71 4.47
C PHE A 35 18.89 -12.83 5.51
N LEU A 36 19.65 -13.92 5.34
CA LEU A 36 19.66 -15.04 6.31
C LEU A 36 20.37 -14.65 7.61
N ASN A 37 21.33 -13.73 7.55
CA ASN A 37 22.12 -13.31 8.70
C ASN A 37 21.81 -11.85 9.07
N TYR A 38 20.74 -11.65 9.85
CA TYR A 38 20.42 -10.36 10.45
C TYR A 38 21.10 -10.21 11.82
N ILE A 39 21.92 -9.16 11.96
CA ILE A 39 22.50 -8.77 13.25
C ILE A 39 21.70 -7.58 13.77
N SER A 40 20.98 -7.79 14.87
CA SER A 40 20.26 -6.68 15.51
C SER A 40 21.24 -5.64 16.04
N PRO A 41 20.95 -4.34 15.89
CA PRO A 41 21.73 -3.29 16.53
C PRO A 41 21.80 -3.45 18.06
N PRO A 42 22.79 -2.87 18.74
CA PRO A 42 22.91 -2.91 20.19
C PRO A 42 21.63 -2.43 20.90
N GLU A 43 21.34 -2.98 22.08
CA GLU A 43 20.10 -2.68 22.81
C GLU A 43 19.97 -1.19 23.15
N ASP A 44 21.08 -0.53 23.51
CA ASP A 44 21.10 0.91 23.80
C ASP A 44 20.65 1.73 22.59
N THR A 45 21.20 1.44 21.41
CA THR A 45 20.80 2.10 20.16
C THR A 45 19.34 1.80 19.79
N GLN A 46 18.85 0.59 20.06
CA GLN A 46 17.44 0.26 19.85
C GLN A 46 16.55 1.08 20.79
N GLN A 47 16.96 1.22 22.05
CA GLN A 47 16.21 1.97 23.05
C GLN A 47 16.14 3.47 22.71
N GLU A 48 17.25 4.08 22.31
CA GLU A 48 17.30 5.45 21.81
C GLU A 48 16.36 5.65 20.63
N ARG A 49 16.40 4.75 19.63
CA ARG A 49 15.47 4.81 18.48
C ARG A 49 14.01 4.67 18.88
N ARG A 50 13.68 3.82 19.85
CA ARG A 50 12.31 3.68 20.36
C ARG A 50 11.83 4.94 21.07
N GLN A 51 12.71 5.62 21.82
CA GLN A 51 12.37 6.90 22.46
C GLN A 51 12.13 8.00 21.43
N GLU A 52 13.02 8.09 20.43
CA GLU A 52 12.89 9.07 19.36
C GLU A 52 11.63 8.84 18.53
N LEU A 53 11.31 7.57 18.21
CA LEU A 53 10.07 7.23 17.51
C LEU A 53 8.83 7.63 18.30
N LYS A 54 8.83 7.42 19.63
CA LYS A 54 7.72 7.89 20.49
C LYS A 54 7.58 9.41 20.46
N ARG A 55 8.70 10.14 20.52
CA ARG A 55 8.71 11.60 20.45
C ARG A 55 8.15 12.11 19.11
N LEU A 56 8.68 11.60 18.00
CA LEU A 56 8.22 11.97 16.65
C LEU A 56 6.75 11.62 16.43
N LYS A 57 6.31 10.44 16.88
CA LYS A 57 4.90 10.04 16.78
C LYS A 57 4.00 11.06 17.48
N GLU A 58 4.38 11.51 18.67
CA GLU A 58 3.61 12.50 19.42
C GLU A 58 3.65 13.89 18.76
N GLU A 59 4.79 14.30 18.19
CA GLU A 59 4.89 15.57 17.44
C GLU A 59 3.97 15.57 16.21
N VAL A 60 3.95 14.47 15.45
CA VAL A 60 3.03 14.31 14.30
C VAL A 60 1.58 14.33 14.76
N ARG A 61 1.24 13.59 15.83
CA ARG A 61 -0.11 13.58 16.42
C ARG A 61 -0.55 14.99 16.81
N LYS A 62 0.30 15.75 17.49
CA LYS A 62 0.00 17.13 17.91
C LYS A 62 -0.24 18.04 16.71
N LYS A 63 0.60 17.95 15.68
CA LYS A 63 0.42 18.75 14.46
C LYS A 63 -0.87 18.37 13.70
N LEU A 64 -1.22 17.09 13.69
CA LEU A 64 -2.44 16.59 13.08
C LEU A 64 -3.71 17.13 13.78
N LEU A 65 -3.68 17.20 15.12
CA LEU A 65 -4.81 17.65 15.94
C LEU A 65 -4.83 19.16 16.19
N ALA A 66 -3.75 19.88 15.87
CA ALA A 66 -3.65 21.32 16.06
C ALA A 66 -4.78 22.03 15.29
N PRO A 67 -5.40 23.07 15.87
CA PRO A 67 -6.26 23.97 15.13
C PRO A 67 -5.51 24.53 13.92
N THR A 68 -6.15 24.50 12.74
CA THR A 68 -5.66 25.20 11.55
C THR A 68 -6.79 26.08 11.04
N ASP A 69 -6.41 27.26 10.57
CA ASP A 69 -7.31 28.21 9.93
C ASP A 69 -7.67 27.74 8.51
N ASP A 70 -6.77 26.98 7.85
CA ASP A 70 -6.98 26.45 6.50
C ASP A 70 -7.31 24.94 6.52
N PRO A 71 -8.54 24.56 6.14
CA PRO A 71 -8.95 23.17 5.98
C PRO A 71 -8.06 22.35 5.03
N LYS A 72 -7.47 23.00 4.02
CA LYS A 72 -6.61 22.35 3.03
C LYS A 72 -5.35 21.78 3.66
N GLU A 73 -4.74 22.52 4.57
CA GLU A 73 -3.50 22.11 5.23
C GLU A 73 -3.67 20.77 5.94
N ARG A 74 -4.82 20.55 6.58
CA ARG A 74 -5.08 19.29 7.28
C ARG A 74 -5.23 18.10 6.32
N ILE A 75 -5.90 18.30 5.18
CA ILE A 75 -6.05 17.28 4.14
C ILE A 75 -4.69 16.94 3.50
N ILE A 76 -3.86 17.95 3.21
CA ILE A 76 -2.49 17.75 2.70
C ILE A 76 -1.64 17.00 3.74
N TYR A 77 -1.79 17.32 5.02
CA TYR A 77 -1.04 16.66 6.08
C TYR A 77 -1.41 15.18 6.22
N ILE A 78 -2.70 14.84 6.09
CA ILE A 78 -3.16 13.44 6.04
C ILE A 78 -2.57 12.72 4.82
N ASP A 79 -2.62 13.33 3.64
CA ASP A 79 -2.05 12.73 2.42
C ASP A 79 -0.55 12.44 2.57
N ALA A 80 0.20 13.36 3.17
CA ALA A 80 1.62 13.16 3.44
C ALA A 80 1.86 11.98 4.39
N ILE A 81 1.07 11.84 5.45
CA ILE A 81 1.15 10.72 6.40
C ILE A 81 0.86 9.37 5.70
N GLU A 82 -0.14 9.34 4.82
CA GLU A 82 -0.49 8.15 4.03
C GLU A 82 0.62 7.77 3.04
N GLN A 83 1.16 8.75 2.30
CA GLN A 83 2.25 8.52 1.33
C GLN A 83 3.56 8.08 1.99
N LEU A 84 3.80 8.49 3.23
CA LEU A 84 4.92 8.02 4.04
C LEU A 84 4.74 6.59 4.56
N GLY A 85 3.53 6.00 4.43
CA GLY A 85 3.24 4.65 4.89
C GLY A 85 3.17 4.52 6.41
N VAL A 86 2.96 5.63 7.13
CA VAL A 86 2.91 5.65 8.61
C VAL A 86 1.51 5.97 9.16
N ALA A 87 0.49 6.02 8.29
CA ALA A 87 -0.90 6.31 8.66
C ALA A 87 -1.50 5.33 9.67
N TYR A 88 -1.05 4.07 9.69
CA TYR A 88 -1.50 3.05 10.64
C TYR A 88 -1.25 3.41 12.12
N HIS A 89 -0.39 4.41 12.38
CA HIS A 89 -0.17 4.92 13.73
C HIS A 89 -1.18 5.96 14.20
N PHE A 90 -2.03 6.46 13.30
CA PHE A 90 -2.92 7.61 13.49
C PHE A 90 -4.34 7.35 12.95
N GLU A 91 -4.76 6.09 12.82
CA GLU A 91 -6.03 5.71 12.17
C GLU A 91 -7.23 6.40 12.82
N GLU A 92 -7.28 6.41 14.16
CA GLU A 92 -8.38 7.04 14.91
C GLU A 92 -8.44 8.55 14.71
N GLU A 93 -7.28 9.23 14.73
CA GLU A 93 -7.22 10.68 14.53
C GLU A 93 -7.60 11.06 13.10
N ILE A 94 -7.10 10.32 12.11
CA ILE A 94 -7.40 10.54 10.70
C ILE A 94 -8.90 10.35 10.47
N GLU A 95 -9.48 9.25 10.93
CA GLU A 95 -10.91 8.97 10.77
C GLU A 95 -11.78 10.07 11.41
N ALA A 96 -11.45 10.48 12.64
CA ALA A 96 -12.17 11.56 13.32
C ALA A 96 -12.10 12.89 12.54
N ILE A 97 -10.93 13.21 11.98
CA ILE A 97 -10.76 14.41 11.15
C ILE A 97 -11.59 14.28 9.87
N LEU A 98 -11.49 13.17 9.15
CA LEU A 98 -12.21 12.95 7.90
C LEU A 98 -13.72 12.99 8.11
N GLN A 99 -14.22 12.43 9.21
CA GLN A 99 -15.63 12.49 9.57
C GLN A 99 -16.10 13.94 9.83
N GLN A 100 -15.31 14.74 10.55
CA GLN A 100 -15.59 16.16 10.74
C GLN A 100 -15.58 16.93 9.41
N PHE A 101 -14.65 16.61 8.52
CA PHE A 101 -14.57 17.19 7.19
C PHE A 101 -15.79 16.84 6.34
N TYR A 102 -16.19 15.56 6.33
CA TYR A 102 -17.34 15.07 5.57
C TYR A 102 -18.62 15.77 6.01
N ASN A 103 -18.83 15.92 7.32
CA ASN A 103 -20.01 16.60 7.88
C ASN A 103 -20.07 18.08 7.52
N LYS A 104 -18.91 18.75 7.47
CA LYS A 104 -18.81 20.19 7.12
C LYS A 104 -18.55 20.43 5.64
N TYR A 105 -18.55 19.38 4.82
CA TYR A 105 -18.08 19.45 3.45
C TYR A 105 -18.93 20.44 2.63
N SER A 106 -20.26 20.43 2.76
CA SER A 106 -21.15 21.33 2.01
C SER A 106 -20.88 22.82 2.27
N GLU A 107 -20.47 23.18 3.48
CA GLU A 107 -20.13 24.56 3.85
C GLU A 107 -18.75 24.97 3.35
N ARG A 108 -17.82 24.01 3.25
CA ARG A 108 -16.40 24.24 2.89
C ARG A 108 -16.17 24.16 1.39
N ASP A 109 -17.03 23.41 0.69
CA ASP A 109 -16.99 23.21 -0.75
C ASP A 109 -16.99 24.58 -1.44
N CYS A 110 -17.87 25.52 -1.04
CA CYS A 110 -17.97 26.85 -1.68
C CYS A 110 -16.69 27.69 -1.63
N LEU A 111 -15.81 27.49 -0.63
CA LEU A 111 -14.57 28.25 -0.49
C LEU A 111 -13.48 27.76 -1.47
N TYR A 112 -13.54 26.51 -1.89
CA TYR A 112 -12.46 25.86 -2.62
C TYR A 112 -12.89 25.08 -3.87
N LYS A 113 -14.13 25.28 -4.37
CA LYS A 113 -14.63 24.62 -5.60
C LYS A 113 -13.72 24.80 -6.81
N ASN A 114 -13.02 25.93 -6.87
CA ASN A 114 -12.15 26.28 -8.00
C ASN A 114 -10.72 25.72 -7.85
N ASP A 115 -10.37 25.15 -6.69
CA ASP A 115 -9.07 24.51 -6.49
C ASP A 115 -9.18 23.03 -6.84
N LEU A 116 -8.82 22.70 -8.08
CA LEU A 116 -8.84 21.33 -8.58
C LEU A 116 -7.98 20.38 -7.75
N HIS A 117 -6.82 20.85 -7.27
CA HIS A 117 -5.93 20.01 -6.46
C HIS A 117 -6.60 19.63 -5.15
N TYR A 118 -7.17 20.61 -4.44
CA TYR A 118 -7.89 20.36 -3.20
C TYR A 118 -9.11 19.46 -3.39
N VAL A 119 -9.94 19.73 -4.41
CA VAL A 119 -11.15 18.94 -4.69
C VAL A 119 -10.78 17.49 -5.02
N ALA A 120 -9.81 17.27 -5.91
CA ALA A 120 -9.36 15.94 -6.28
C ALA A 120 -8.73 15.19 -5.10
N LEU A 121 -7.90 15.88 -4.30
CA LEU A 121 -7.26 15.30 -3.13
C LEU A 121 -8.29 14.86 -2.09
N THR A 122 -9.22 15.75 -1.76
CA THR A 122 -10.29 15.47 -0.79
C THR A 122 -11.19 14.34 -1.28
N PHE A 123 -11.50 14.31 -2.59
CA PHE A 123 -12.24 13.20 -3.19
C PHE A 123 -11.53 11.87 -3.03
N ARG A 124 -10.26 11.81 -3.38
CA ARG A 124 -9.46 10.59 -3.27
C ARG A 124 -9.43 10.09 -1.82
N ILE A 125 -9.05 10.93 -0.86
CA ILE A 125 -8.89 10.53 0.54
C ILE A 125 -10.23 10.06 1.11
N LEU A 126 -11.31 10.83 0.96
CA LEU A 126 -12.62 10.43 1.51
C LEU A 126 -13.10 9.10 0.93
N ARG A 127 -12.90 8.86 -0.39
CA ARG A 127 -13.24 7.57 -1.01
C ARG A 127 -12.37 6.42 -0.51
N GLN A 128 -11.08 6.64 -0.28
CA GLN A 128 -10.18 5.63 0.26
C GLN A 128 -10.60 5.18 1.67
N HIS A 129 -11.13 6.10 2.47
CA HIS A 129 -11.66 5.82 3.82
C HIS A 129 -13.14 5.41 3.83
N GLY A 130 -13.75 5.14 2.68
CA GLY A 130 -15.11 4.60 2.59
C GLY A 130 -16.24 5.63 2.69
N PHE A 131 -15.93 6.93 2.74
CA PHE A 131 -16.95 7.98 2.69
C PHE A 131 -17.55 8.09 1.28
N PHE A 132 -18.88 8.14 1.22
CA PHE A 132 -19.58 8.27 -0.05
C PHE A 132 -19.49 9.70 -0.59
N MET A 133 -18.78 9.88 -1.69
CA MET A 133 -18.72 11.15 -2.42
C MET A 133 -19.18 10.99 -3.87
N SER A 134 -20.17 11.77 -4.28
CA SER A 134 -20.66 11.77 -5.66
C SER A 134 -19.59 12.27 -6.64
N SER A 135 -19.40 11.56 -7.75
CA SER A 135 -18.47 11.94 -8.82
C SER A 135 -18.88 13.24 -9.52
N GLY A 136 -20.17 13.59 -9.50
CA GLY A 136 -20.67 14.86 -10.06
C GLY A 136 -20.05 16.11 -9.41
N LYS A 137 -19.47 15.98 -8.20
CA LYS A 137 -18.75 17.08 -7.55
C LYS A 137 -17.37 17.36 -8.16
N ILE A 138 -16.73 16.37 -8.77
CA ILE A 138 -15.49 16.57 -9.55
C ILE A 138 -15.83 17.16 -10.92
N LEU A 139 -16.89 16.66 -11.55
CA LEU A 139 -17.30 17.08 -12.91
C LEU A 139 -17.84 18.52 -12.99
N LEU A 140 -18.24 19.11 -11.86
CA LEU A 140 -18.64 20.53 -11.81
C LEU A 140 -17.45 21.50 -12.00
N VAL A 141 -16.22 21.07 -11.73
CA VAL A 141 -15.03 21.92 -11.95
C VAL A 141 -14.70 22.00 -13.45
N GLU A 142 -14.94 20.93 -14.20
CA GLU A 142 -14.77 20.90 -15.66
C GLU A 142 -15.83 21.74 -16.40
N PHE A 143 -17.06 21.80 -15.87
CA PHE A 143 -18.15 22.56 -16.50
C PHE A 143 -18.06 24.08 -16.29
N ILE A 144 -17.28 24.55 -15.30
CA ILE A 144 -17.11 25.99 -15.01
C ILE A 144 -15.86 26.58 -15.70
N LEU A 145 -14.85 25.75 -16.01
CA LEU A 145 -13.61 26.19 -16.66
C LEU A 145 -13.55 25.89 -18.17
N GLY A 146 -14.50 25.14 -18.72
CA GLY A 146 -14.57 24.76 -20.14
C GLY A 146 -15.59 25.55 -20.96
N GLY A 147 -15.61 26.87 -20.83
CA GLY A 147 -16.38 27.79 -21.68
C GLY A 147 -15.51 28.46 -22.75
#